data_AF-A0A7K4GKM1-F1
#
_entry.id   AF-A0A7K4GKM1-F1
#
_cell.length_a   1.000
_cell.length_b   1.000
_cell.length_c   1.000
_cell.angle_alpha   90.00
_cell.angle_beta   90.00
_cell.angle_gamma   90.00
#
_symmetry.space_group_name_H-M   'P 1'
#
loop_
_entity.id
_entity.type
_entity.pdbx_description
1 polymer ?
#
loop_
_entity_poly.entity_id
_entity_poly.type
_entity_poly.pdbx_seq_one_letter_code
_entity_poly.pdbx_strand_id
1 'polypeptide(L)' 'MPLAQIYLWKGISEEIIKKVIVGVTEVFVDLGIPKQAVEVLVHEIPKAHWGIDGLPANESRPEAKPPQ' A
#
# COMPACT_ATOMS: atom_id res chain seq x y z
N MET A 1 16.59 1.19 -11.64
CA MET A 1 15.23 1.73 -11.53
C MET A 1 14.40 0.73 -10.74
N PRO A 2 14.24 0.91 -9.41
CA PRO A 2 13.33 0.09 -8.62
C PRO A 2 11.87 0.48 -8.85
N LEU A 3 11.00 -0.53 -8.91
CA LEU A 3 9.54 -0.41 -8.87
C LEU A 3 9.02 -1.08 -7.61
N ALA A 4 8.29 -0.34 -6.78
CA ALA A 4 7.59 -0.88 -5.62
C ALA A 4 6.08 -0.92 -5.89
N GLN A 5 5.46 -2.08 -5.70
CA GLN A 5 4.01 -2.23 -5.75
C GLN A 5 3.47 -2.43 -4.34
N ILE A 6 2.56 -1.56 -3.93
CA ILE A 6 1.90 -1.60 -2.63
C ILE A 6 0.45 -2.00 -2.87
N TYR A 7 0.02 -3.10 -2.25
CA TYR A 7 -1.37 -3.54 -2.28
C TYR A 7 -2.01 -3.21 -0.92
N LEU A 8 -3.07 -2.41 -0.95
CA LEU A 8 -3.80 -1.97 0.25
C LEU A 8 -5.28 -2.30 0.13
N TRP A 9 -5.99 -2.30 1.25
CA TRP A 9 -7.44 -2.33 1.22
C TRP A 9 -7.99 -0.99 0.74
N LYS A 10 -9.06 -1.04 -0.06
CA LYS A 10 -9.77 0.15 -0.54
C LYS A 10 -10.34 0.98 0.60
N GLY A 11 -10.29 2.30 0.44
CA GLY A 11 -10.90 3.27 1.37
C GLY A 11 -9.88 4.01 2.22
N ILE A 12 -8.63 4.07 1.76
CA ILE A 12 -7.57 4.86 2.39
C ILE A 12 -7.61 6.28 1.80
N SER A 13 -7.36 7.29 2.62
CA SER A 13 -7.30 8.67 2.14
C SER A 13 -6.09 8.92 1.24
N GLU A 14 -6.23 9.89 0.32
CA GLU A 14 -5.13 10.32 -0.55
C GLU A 14 -3.92 10.83 0.25
N GLU A 15 -4.15 11.41 1.44
CA GLU A 15 -3.05 11.87 2.32
C GLU A 15 -2.18 10.70 2.79
N ILE A 16 -2.80 9.59 3.19
CA ILE A 16 -2.08 8.39 3.61
C ILE A 16 -1.38 7.73 2.42
N ILE A 17 -2.05 7.64 1.26
CA ILE A 17 -1.43 7.12 0.04
C ILE A 17 -0.17 7.92 -0.31
N LYS A 18 -0.24 9.26 -0.22
CA LYS A 18 0.91 10.14 -0.40
C LYS A 18 2.03 9.85 0.60
N LYS A 19 1.71 9.67 1.89
CA LYS A 19 2.70 9.33 2.93
C LYS A 19 3.38 8.00 2.64
N VAL A 20 2.64 6.99 2.19
CA VAL A 20 3.19 5.69 1.81
C VAL A 20 4.17 5.83 0.64
N ILE A 21 3.78 6.54 -0.43
CA ILE A 21 4.64 6.75 -1.61
C ILE A 21 5.94 7.46 -1.22
N VAL A 22 5.85 8.53 -0.42
CA VAL A 22 7.02 9.27 0.04
C VAL A 22 7.91 8.40 0.93
N GLY A 23 7.33 7.70 1.91
CA GLY A 23 8.08 6.87 2.84
C GLY A 23 8.80 5.70 2.16
N VAL A 24 8.12 5.00 1.23
CA VAL A 24 8.73 3.91 0.45
C VAL A 24 9.88 4.44 -0.41
N THR A 25 9.68 5.60 -1.04
CA THR A 25 10.74 6.23 -1.86
C THR A 25 11.96 6.56 -1.03
N GLU A 26 11.78 7.12 0.17
CA GLU A 26 12.88 7.52 1.05
C GLU A 26 13.77 6.35 1.45
N VAL A 27 13.21 5.17 1.71
CA VAL A 27 13.98 3.96 2.02
C VAL A 27 14.97 3.62 0.90
N PHE A 28 14.60 3.81 -0.38
CA PHE A 28 15.52 3.58 -1.50
C PHE A 28 16.55 4.71 -1.63
N VAL A 29 16.16 5.95 -1.33
CA VAL A 29 17.08 7.09 -1.31
C VAL A 29 18.17 6.90 -0.26
N ASP A 30 17.82 6.41 0.93
CA ASP A 30 18.77 6.08 2.01
C ASP A 30 19.78 5.00 1.59
N LEU A 31 19.41 4.13 0.64
CA LEU A 31 20.29 3.11 0.05
C LEU A 31 21.14 3.67 -1.12
N GLY A 32 21.11 4.98 -1.37
CA GLY A 32 21.88 5.65 -2.41
C GLY A 32 21.23 5.63 -3.80
N ILE A 33 19.96 5.23 -3.92
CA ILE A 33 19.25 5.25 -5.20
C ILE A 33 18.67 6.65 -5.44
N PRO A 34 18.94 7.29 -6.59
CA PRO A 34 18.38 8.61 -6.86
C PRO A 34 16.85 8.60 -6.86
N LYS A 35 16.24 9.61 -6.23
CA LYS A 35 14.78 9.74 -6.07
C LYS A 35 14.02 9.59 -7.39
N GLN A 36 14.52 10.19 -8.48
CA GLN A 36 13.90 10.13 -9.80
C GLN A 36 13.90 8.73 -10.45
N ALA A 37 14.67 7.78 -9.91
CA ALA A 37 14.75 6.42 -10.42
C ALA A 37 13.78 5.46 -9.72
N VAL A 38 13.07 5.91 -8.68
CA VAL A 38 12.16 5.11 -7.86
C VAL A 38 10.73 5.34 -8.30
N GLU A 39 10.02 4.26 -8.60
CA GLU A 39 8.60 4.28 -8.96
C GLU A 39 7.79 3.51 -7.93
N VAL A 40 6.63 4.06 -7.52
CA VAL A 40 5.73 3.43 -6.57
C VAL A 40 4.33 3.38 -7.14
N LEU A 41 3.75 2.18 -7.22
CA LEU A 41 2.36 1.95 -7.62
C LEU A 41 1.56 1.48 -6.42
N VAL A 42 0.40 2.09 -6.21
CA VAL A 42 -0.52 1.73 -5.13
C VAL A 42 -1.78 1.12 -5.74
N HIS A 43 -2.11 -0.10 -5.32
CA HIS A 43 -3.28 -0.85 -5.73
C HIS A 43 -4.24 -0.98 -4.56
N GLU A 44 -5.39 -0.33 -4.67
CA GLU A 44 -6.48 -0.47 -3.70
C GLU A 44 -7.40 -1.63 -4.10
N ILE A 45 -7.49 -2.62 -3.22
CA ILE A 45 -8.27 -3.84 -3.43
C ILE A 45 -9.41 -3.89 -2.40
N PRO A 46 -10.68 -4.10 -2.81
CA PRO A 46 -11.77 -4.31 -1.86
C PRO A 46 -11.49 -5.50 -0.94
N LYS A 47 -11.89 -5.41 0.35
CA LYS A 47 -11.70 -6.51 1.32
C LYS A 47 -12.35 -7.84 0.87
N ALA A 48 -13.44 -7.77 0.12
CA ALA A 48 -14.09 -8.95 -0.47
C ALA A 48 -13.20 -9.70 -1.48
N HIS A 49 -12.20 -9.04 -2.07
CA HIS A 49 -11.26 -9.63 -3.02
C HIS A 49 -9.89 -9.91 -2.40
N TRP A 50 -9.78 -9.81 -1.07
CA TRP A 50 -8.54 -10.01 -0.34
C TRP A 50 -8.66 -11.22 0.58
N GLY A 51 -7.94 -12.32 0.29
CA GLY A 51 -8.01 -13.55 1.09
C GLY A 51 -7.08 -13.53 2.31
N ILE A 52 -7.61 -13.86 3.49
CA ILE A 52 -6.87 -14.08 4.74
C ILE A 52 -7.52 -15.28 5.45
N ASP A 53 -6.72 -16.24 5.91
CA ASP A 53 -7.19 -17.45 6.61
C ASP A 53 -8.25 -18.25 5.82
N GLY A 54 -8.16 -18.23 4.49
CA GLY A 54 -9.10 -18.93 3.60
C GLY A 54 -10.45 -18.22 3.43
N LEU A 55 -10.65 -17.04 4.00
CA LEU A 55 -11.87 -16.25 3.87
C LEU A 55 -11.58 -14.86 3.28
N PRO A 56 -12.55 -14.23 2.60
CA PRO A 56 -12.48 -12.82 2.27
C PRO A 56 -12.22 -11.94 3.51
N ALA A 57 -11.43 -10.87 3.38
CA ALA A 57 -10.99 -10.05 4.52
C ALA A 57 -12.14 -9.29 5.20
N ASN A 58 -13.28 -9.11 4.51
CA ASN A 58 -14.50 -8.60 5.12
C ASN A 58 -15.15 -9.62 6.08
N GLU A 59 -14.87 -10.91 5.93
CA GLU A 59 -15.34 -11.98 6.80
C GLU A 59 -14.31 -12.35 7.88
N SER A 60 -13.03 -12.49 7.52
CA SER A 60 -11.98 -12.84 8.49
C SER A 60 -11.60 -11.69 9.42
N ARG A 61 -11.76 -10.44 8.98
CA ARG A 61 -11.42 -9.24 9.77
C ARG A 61 -12.50 -8.17 9.65
N PRO A 62 -13.73 -8.39 10.14
CA PRO A 62 -14.84 -7.45 9.98
C PRO A 62 -14.52 -6.08 10.60
N GLU A 63 -13.90 -6.07 11.79
CA GLU A 63 -13.59 -4.84 12.55
C GLU A 63 -12.39 -4.05 12.02
N ALA A 64 -11.53 -4.68 11.21
CA ALA A 64 -10.32 -4.02 10.71
C ALA A 64 -10.68 -3.03 9.60
N LYS A 65 -10.46 -1.75 9.85
CA LYS A 65 -10.70 -0.67 8.89
C LYS A 65 -9.36 -0.18 8.33
N PRO A 66 -9.29 0.13 7.02
CA PRO A 66 -8.14 0.84 6.48
C PRO A 66 -7.98 2.18 7.23
N PRO A 67 -6.73 2.65 7.40
CA PRO A 67 -6.50 3.93 8.05
C PRO A 67 -7.10 5.06 7.17
N GLN A 68 -7.70 6.05 7.82
CA GLN A 68 -8.31 7.22 7.18
C GLN A 68 -7.40 8.43 7.29
#